data_AF-W7BM37-F1
#
_entry.id   AF-W7BM37-F1
#
_cell.length_a   1.000
_cell.length_b   1.000
_cell.length_c   1.000
_cell.angle_alpha   90.00
_cell.angle_beta   90.00
_cell.angle_gamma   90.00
#
_symmetry.space_group_name_H-M   'P 1'
#
loop_
_entity.id
_entity.type
_entity.pdbx_description
1 polymer ?
#
loop_
_entity_poly.entity_id
_entity_poly.type
_entity_poly.pdbx_seq_one_letter_code
_entity_poly.pdbx_strand_id
1 'polypeptide(L)'
;MNQAYNFAPKNINRYALSHIPDNAAGTYPDPNQTIKVYYSYTKNKAKPVHVIYQDKEGKELAKEELDGNEKKWGDSFETELKSFTGYELKEITLNGVQVSEGIGVFDDTNEQTVVYSYDLKKAAPVKVQYIDDDTQKEISQQEEILDKNAIFGDLFESHTKDIPGYIFGSGDLNGQTQEGNSIVGNYTDQAQIITYHYKKDKTKIAVKDSIVHIGESWSASDNFESASDKNGDPIKFQSIQAIGTVDVTKEGIYPIEYSYGGVKSTAYVTVKENKKSLPAPALDKDEEAFKDNKFTKKVTNIDDNKSAVTSTKNKLNLAEHSIFDVKMQSKYNQSTVKKTKLPKTGEEMNKVAIVFGLLLVIISLISLYVRKCSKS
;
A
#
# COMPACT_ATOMS: atom_id res chain seq x y z
N MET A 1 18.95 -64.53 -77.33
CA MET A 1 18.21 -63.27 -77.17
C MET A 1 17.03 -63.53 -76.25
N ASN A 2 16.64 -62.57 -75.40
CA ASN A 2 15.58 -62.67 -74.36
C ASN A 2 16.01 -63.09 -72.95
N GLN A 3 17.25 -62.81 -72.54
CA GLN A 3 17.60 -62.92 -71.13
C GLN A 3 16.83 -61.83 -70.34
N ALA A 4 16.08 -62.23 -69.32
CA ALA A 4 15.36 -61.30 -68.46
C ALA A 4 16.32 -60.61 -67.49
N TYR A 5 16.01 -59.37 -67.13
CA TYR A 5 16.63 -58.66 -66.02
C TYR A 5 15.56 -58.18 -65.05
N ASN A 6 15.95 -58.04 -63.79
CA ASN A 6 15.16 -57.40 -62.75
C ASN A 6 16.14 -56.66 -61.83
N PHE A 7 16.17 -55.34 -61.93
CA PHE A 7 16.97 -54.52 -61.03
C PHE A 7 16.11 -54.26 -59.80
N ALA A 8 16.61 -54.55 -58.60
CA ALA A 8 15.89 -54.19 -57.38
C ALA A 8 16.22 -52.74 -56.96
N PRO A 9 15.26 -52.00 -56.36
CA PRO A 9 15.57 -50.73 -55.72
C PRO A 9 16.59 -50.95 -54.58
N LYS A 10 17.41 -49.94 -54.32
CA LYS A 10 18.33 -49.94 -53.18
C LYS A 10 17.60 -49.40 -51.96
N ASN A 11 17.90 -49.95 -50.79
CA ASN A 11 17.49 -49.31 -49.54
C ASN A 11 18.34 -48.04 -49.32
N ILE A 12 17.69 -46.91 -49.08
CA ILE A 12 18.34 -45.63 -48.82
C ILE A 12 17.89 -45.17 -47.43
N ASN A 13 18.85 -45.04 -46.51
CA ASN A 13 18.57 -44.67 -45.12
C ASN A 13 17.77 -43.35 -45.05
N ARG A 14 16.68 -43.33 -44.26
CA ARG A 14 15.73 -42.20 -44.08
C ARG A 14 14.85 -41.84 -45.30
N TYR A 15 14.82 -42.70 -46.31
CA TYR A 15 13.99 -42.53 -47.50
C TYR A 15 13.15 -43.78 -47.78
N ALA A 16 11.87 -43.57 -48.04
CA ALA A 16 10.95 -44.59 -48.52
C ALA A 16 10.88 -44.54 -50.06
N LEU A 17 10.86 -45.70 -50.69
CA LEU A 17 10.64 -45.82 -52.13
C LEU A 17 9.26 -45.28 -52.49
N SER A 18 9.20 -44.28 -53.36
CA SER A 18 7.94 -43.64 -53.76
C SER A 18 7.46 -44.07 -55.15
N HIS A 19 8.36 -44.50 -56.03
CA HIS A 19 8.01 -44.99 -57.35
C HIS A 19 9.04 -46.01 -57.89
N ILE A 20 8.52 -47.11 -58.42
CA ILE A 20 9.27 -48.10 -59.20
C ILE A 20 8.96 -47.83 -60.67
N PRO A 21 9.97 -47.53 -61.52
CA PRO A 21 9.73 -47.29 -62.94
C PRO A 21 9.36 -48.59 -63.67
N ASP A 22 8.57 -48.48 -64.73
CA ASP A 22 8.12 -49.64 -65.52
C ASP A 22 9.28 -50.45 -66.11
N ASN A 23 10.41 -49.79 -66.42
CA ASN A 23 11.61 -50.42 -66.97
C ASN A 23 12.53 -51.05 -65.91
N ALA A 24 12.10 -51.20 -64.65
CA ALA A 24 12.88 -51.88 -63.60
C ALA A 24 13.08 -53.38 -63.88
N ALA A 25 12.15 -53.99 -64.60
CA ALA A 25 12.24 -55.37 -65.07
C ALA A 25 11.90 -55.44 -66.56
N GLY A 26 12.53 -56.37 -67.29
CA GLY A 26 12.34 -56.52 -68.72
C GLY A 26 13.29 -57.54 -69.34
N THR A 27 13.48 -57.50 -70.66
CA THR A 27 14.44 -58.33 -71.37
C THR A 27 15.60 -57.49 -71.92
N TYR A 28 16.82 -58.03 -71.88
CA TYR A 28 17.98 -57.34 -72.43
C TYR A 28 17.78 -57.03 -73.92
N PRO A 29 18.04 -55.77 -74.34
CA PRO A 29 18.04 -55.40 -75.76
C PRO A 29 19.30 -55.93 -76.46
N ASP A 30 19.51 -55.52 -77.71
CA ASP A 30 20.68 -55.93 -78.51
C ASP A 30 22.01 -55.62 -77.81
N PRO A 31 23.08 -56.38 -78.11
CA PRO A 31 24.39 -56.21 -77.47
C PRO A 31 24.89 -54.76 -77.53
N ASN A 32 25.61 -54.33 -76.47
CA ASN A 32 26.21 -53.00 -76.30
C ASN A 32 25.24 -51.84 -76.00
N GLN A 33 24.00 -52.12 -75.60
CA GLN A 33 23.09 -51.08 -75.09
C GLN A 33 23.16 -50.94 -73.55
N THR A 34 22.97 -49.71 -73.07
CA THR A 34 22.93 -49.40 -71.63
C THR A 34 21.50 -49.21 -71.16
N ILE A 35 21.09 -49.93 -70.12
CA ILE A 35 19.80 -49.74 -69.45
C ILE A 35 20.00 -48.82 -68.25
N LYS A 36 19.25 -47.71 -68.18
CA LYS A 36 19.21 -46.83 -67.01
C LYS A 36 17.86 -46.93 -66.34
N VAL A 37 17.84 -47.29 -65.07
CA VAL A 37 16.65 -47.42 -64.24
C VAL A 37 16.72 -46.38 -63.13
N TYR A 38 15.70 -45.52 -63.05
CA TYR A 38 15.64 -44.43 -62.08
C TYR A 38 14.49 -44.66 -61.09
N TYR A 39 14.84 -44.90 -59.83
CA TYR A 39 13.89 -45.02 -58.73
C TYR A 39 13.67 -43.67 -58.08
N SER A 40 12.42 -43.38 -57.71
CA SER A 40 12.09 -42.18 -56.92
C SER A 40 11.91 -42.54 -55.46
N TYR A 41 12.40 -41.67 -54.58
CA TYR A 41 12.28 -41.84 -53.13
C TYR A 41 11.75 -40.56 -52.49
N THR A 42 11.07 -40.71 -51.37
CA THR A 42 10.62 -39.62 -50.50
C THR A 42 11.20 -39.80 -49.11
N LYS A 43 11.59 -38.71 -48.45
CA LYS A 43 12.00 -38.77 -47.04
C LYS A 43 10.90 -39.41 -46.19
N ASN A 44 11.32 -40.17 -45.18
CA ASN A 44 10.41 -40.80 -44.23
C ASN A 44 9.56 -39.76 -43.48
N LYS A 45 8.35 -40.17 -43.08
CA LYS A 45 7.46 -39.36 -42.24
C LYS A 45 8.08 -39.16 -40.86
N ALA A 46 7.90 -37.97 -40.31
CA ALA A 46 8.38 -37.62 -38.98
C ALA A 46 7.51 -38.22 -37.86
N LYS A 47 8.11 -38.36 -36.68
CA LYS A 47 7.42 -38.52 -35.40
C LYS A 47 7.08 -37.15 -34.80
N PRO A 48 6.07 -37.06 -33.91
CA PRO A 48 5.71 -35.78 -33.28
C PRO A 48 6.80 -35.26 -32.33
N VAL A 49 6.69 -33.97 -32.01
CA VAL A 49 7.50 -33.30 -30.98
C VAL A 49 6.57 -32.87 -29.84
N HIS A 50 6.88 -33.32 -28.64
CA HIS A 50 6.18 -32.94 -27.41
C HIS A 50 6.83 -31.70 -26.81
N VAL A 51 6.03 -30.75 -26.32
CA VAL A 51 6.52 -29.55 -25.65
C VAL A 51 5.95 -29.49 -24.24
N ILE A 52 6.83 -29.42 -23.24
CA ILE A 52 6.46 -29.42 -21.84
C ILE A 52 6.99 -28.14 -21.19
N TYR A 53 6.13 -27.44 -20.47
CA TYR A 53 6.49 -26.30 -19.63
C TYR A 53 6.33 -26.73 -18.18
N GLN A 54 7.40 -26.70 -17.39
CA GLN A 54 7.38 -27.23 -16.02
C GLN A 54 8.17 -26.37 -15.04
N ASP A 55 7.84 -26.45 -13.75
CA ASP A 55 8.68 -25.86 -12.71
C ASP A 55 9.89 -26.74 -12.35
N LYS A 56 10.76 -26.24 -11.46
CA LYS A 56 11.96 -26.94 -10.96
C LYS A 56 11.68 -28.31 -10.31
N GLU A 57 10.45 -28.54 -9.85
CA GLU A 57 10.03 -29.79 -9.20
C GLU A 57 9.38 -30.75 -10.21
N GLY A 58 9.28 -30.35 -11.48
CA GLY A 58 8.67 -31.11 -12.56
C GLY A 58 7.15 -30.99 -12.63
N LYS A 59 6.55 -30.01 -11.94
CA LYS A 59 5.12 -29.75 -12.05
C LYS A 59 4.81 -29.14 -13.41
N GLU A 60 3.94 -29.80 -14.17
CA GLU A 60 3.48 -29.31 -15.48
C GLU A 60 2.68 -28.01 -15.30
N LEU A 61 3.14 -26.94 -15.96
CA LEU A 61 2.47 -25.65 -16.07
C LEU A 61 1.62 -25.59 -17.35
N ALA A 62 2.10 -26.20 -18.43
CA ALA A 62 1.40 -26.37 -19.70
C ALA A 62 2.07 -27.47 -20.55
N LYS A 63 1.36 -27.92 -21.59
CA LYS A 63 1.89 -28.82 -22.61
C LYS A 63 1.33 -28.54 -24.00
N GLU A 64 2.09 -28.86 -25.03
CA GLU A 64 1.72 -28.76 -26.44
C GLU A 64 2.33 -29.91 -27.25
N GLU A 65 1.83 -30.13 -28.46
CA GLU A 65 2.35 -31.13 -29.39
C GLU A 65 2.44 -30.54 -30.80
N LEU A 66 3.58 -30.72 -31.46
CA LEU A 66 3.74 -30.45 -32.88
C LEU A 66 3.54 -31.75 -33.66
N ASP A 67 2.45 -31.81 -34.43
CA ASP A 67 2.11 -32.99 -35.22
C ASP A 67 3.18 -33.27 -36.30
N GLY A 68 3.68 -34.49 -36.33
CA GLY A 68 4.64 -34.99 -37.32
C GLY A 68 3.99 -35.53 -38.60
N ASN A 69 2.67 -35.68 -38.67
CA ASN A 69 1.96 -36.38 -39.75
C ASN A 69 2.20 -35.81 -41.16
N GLU A 70 2.33 -34.48 -41.27
CA GLU A 70 2.63 -33.76 -42.51
C GLU A 70 4.12 -33.44 -42.68
N LYS A 71 4.94 -33.79 -41.70
CA LYS A 71 6.38 -33.48 -41.66
C LYS A 71 7.20 -34.69 -42.08
N LYS A 72 8.40 -34.42 -42.56
CA LYS A 72 9.38 -35.43 -42.95
C LYS A 72 10.66 -35.24 -42.16
N TRP A 73 11.48 -36.29 -42.12
CA TRP A 73 12.80 -36.21 -41.49
C TRP A 73 13.60 -34.99 -41.98
N GLY A 74 14.17 -34.25 -41.03
CA GLY A 74 14.99 -33.08 -41.33
C GLY A 74 14.20 -31.83 -41.70
N ASP A 75 12.85 -31.87 -41.71
CA ASP A 75 12.05 -30.65 -41.70
C ASP A 75 12.26 -29.94 -40.36
N SER A 76 12.32 -28.61 -40.37
CA SER A 76 12.54 -27.82 -39.15
C SER A 76 11.27 -27.64 -38.33
N PHE A 77 11.42 -27.51 -37.03
CA PHE A 77 10.39 -27.03 -36.11
C PHE A 77 10.92 -25.93 -35.19
N GLU A 78 9.99 -25.17 -34.64
CA GLU A 78 10.21 -24.13 -33.64
C GLU A 78 9.04 -24.15 -32.66
N THR A 79 9.32 -23.94 -31.38
CA THR A 79 8.33 -23.90 -30.30
C THR A 79 8.31 -22.51 -29.65
N GLU A 80 7.15 -22.12 -29.12
CA GLU A 80 6.95 -20.80 -28.52
C GLU A 80 7.41 -20.77 -27.05
N LEU A 81 8.12 -19.72 -26.64
CA LEU A 81 8.40 -19.51 -25.22
C LEU A 81 7.17 -18.90 -24.54
N LYS A 82 6.65 -19.58 -23.51
CA LYS A 82 5.54 -19.06 -22.69
C LYS A 82 6.03 -18.32 -21.44
N SER A 83 5.21 -17.39 -20.98
CA SER A 83 5.39 -16.68 -19.71
C SER A 83 4.31 -17.09 -18.71
N PHE A 84 4.71 -17.35 -17.48
CA PHE A 84 3.81 -17.68 -16.37
C PHE A 84 4.02 -16.67 -15.23
N THR A 85 2.93 -16.20 -14.62
CA THR A 85 2.99 -15.25 -13.51
C THR A 85 3.84 -15.81 -12.36
N GLY A 86 4.83 -15.03 -11.92
CA GLY A 86 5.73 -15.42 -10.83
C GLY A 86 6.87 -16.35 -11.23
N TYR A 87 6.97 -16.76 -12.50
CA TYR A 87 8.04 -17.63 -12.99
C TYR A 87 8.97 -16.89 -13.96
N GLU A 88 10.24 -17.30 -13.96
CA GLU A 88 11.24 -16.94 -14.96
C GLU A 88 11.82 -18.19 -15.62
N LEU A 89 12.11 -18.10 -16.92
CA LEU A 89 12.72 -19.21 -17.64
C LEU A 89 14.11 -19.50 -17.07
N LYS A 90 14.34 -20.75 -16.67
CA LYS A 90 15.65 -21.21 -16.22
C LYS A 90 16.44 -21.83 -17.36
N GLU A 91 15.85 -22.78 -18.06
CA GLU A 91 16.51 -23.48 -19.16
C GLU A 91 15.53 -24.09 -20.15
N ILE A 92 16.05 -24.43 -21.33
CA ILE A 92 15.35 -25.18 -22.36
C ILE A 92 16.19 -26.43 -22.64
N THR A 93 15.54 -27.59 -22.74
CA THR A 93 16.20 -28.82 -23.17
C THR A 93 15.46 -29.45 -24.35
N LEU A 94 16.20 -30.06 -25.27
CA LEU A 94 15.68 -30.91 -26.34
C LEU A 94 16.22 -32.32 -26.12
N ASN A 95 15.33 -33.27 -25.86
CA ASN A 95 15.68 -34.66 -25.53
C ASN A 95 16.67 -34.75 -24.35
N GLY A 96 16.51 -33.88 -23.35
CA GLY A 96 17.37 -33.81 -22.18
C GLY A 96 18.72 -33.09 -22.39
N VAL A 97 18.99 -32.58 -23.60
CA VAL A 97 20.18 -31.79 -23.88
C VAL A 97 19.82 -30.30 -23.83
N GLN A 98 20.56 -29.52 -23.05
CA GLN A 98 20.33 -28.07 -22.93
C GLN A 98 20.55 -27.35 -24.27
N VAL A 99 19.61 -26.48 -24.62
CA VAL A 99 19.61 -25.66 -25.85
C VAL A 99 19.25 -24.21 -25.51
N SER A 100 19.63 -23.27 -26.38
CA SER A 100 19.30 -21.85 -26.20
C SER A 100 17.87 -21.50 -26.61
N GLU A 101 17.28 -22.28 -27.50
CA GLU A 101 15.97 -22.04 -28.10
C GLU A 101 15.28 -23.38 -28.38
N GLY A 102 13.94 -23.38 -28.43
CA GLY A 102 13.13 -24.55 -28.76
C GLY A 102 13.05 -24.83 -30.27
N ILE A 103 14.20 -24.85 -30.94
CA ILE A 103 14.31 -25.11 -32.39
C ILE A 103 14.98 -26.46 -32.65
N GLY A 104 14.59 -27.12 -33.73
CA GLY A 104 15.18 -28.40 -34.10
C GLY A 104 14.73 -28.90 -35.46
N VAL A 105 15.03 -30.17 -35.72
CA VAL A 105 14.55 -30.89 -36.89
C VAL A 105 13.83 -32.15 -36.46
N PHE A 106 12.79 -32.50 -37.19
CA PHE A 106 12.01 -33.71 -36.96
C PHE A 106 12.83 -34.98 -37.23
N ASP A 107 12.72 -35.96 -36.34
CA ASP A 107 13.25 -37.32 -36.52
C ASP A 107 12.17 -38.29 -37.03
N ASP A 108 12.56 -39.25 -37.88
CA ASP A 108 11.66 -40.27 -38.44
C ASP A 108 11.55 -41.53 -37.57
N THR A 109 12.40 -41.68 -36.57
CA THR A 109 12.48 -42.89 -35.73
C THR A 109 11.97 -42.63 -34.32
N ASN A 110 12.42 -41.54 -33.70
CA ASN A 110 12.14 -41.22 -32.30
C ASN A 110 11.23 -40.01 -32.18
N GLU A 111 10.29 -40.07 -31.24
CA GLU A 111 9.62 -38.86 -30.75
C GLU A 111 10.63 -37.97 -30.03
N GLN A 112 10.40 -36.67 -30.08
CA GLN A 112 11.28 -35.68 -29.45
C GLN A 112 10.52 -34.93 -28.37
N THR A 113 11.23 -34.41 -27.38
CA THR A 113 10.63 -33.63 -26.29
C THR A 113 11.44 -32.36 -26.06
N VAL A 114 10.78 -31.22 -26.21
CA VAL A 114 11.28 -29.91 -25.79
C VAL A 114 10.73 -29.64 -24.39
N VAL A 115 11.60 -29.35 -23.43
CA VAL A 115 11.20 -28.99 -22.07
C VAL A 115 11.68 -27.59 -21.75
N TYR A 116 10.76 -26.70 -21.40
CA TYR A 116 11.01 -25.40 -20.82
C TYR A 116 10.88 -25.51 -19.29
N SER A 117 11.98 -25.35 -18.58
CA SER A 117 12.04 -25.41 -17.12
C SER A 117 12.05 -23.99 -16.54
N TYR A 118 11.22 -23.74 -15.53
CA TYR A 118 11.03 -22.44 -14.91
C TYR A 118 11.37 -22.44 -13.42
N ASP A 119 12.00 -21.36 -12.96
CA ASP A 119 12.19 -21.07 -11.54
C ASP A 119 11.15 -20.02 -11.09
N LEU A 120 10.69 -20.10 -9.84
CA LEU A 120 9.94 -19.00 -9.25
C LEU A 120 10.87 -17.79 -9.11
N LYS A 121 10.37 -16.62 -9.52
CA LYS A 121 11.08 -15.35 -9.39
C LYS A 121 11.37 -15.05 -7.93
N LYS A 122 12.48 -14.37 -7.67
CA LYS A 122 12.77 -13.82 -6.35
C LYS A 122 11.73 -12.78 -5.96
N ALA A 123 11.41 -12.74 -4.67
CA ALA A 123 10.55 -11.71 -4.11
C ALA A 123 11.24 -10.34 -4.15
N ALA A 124 10.47 -9.30 -4.43
CA ALA A 124 10.85 -7.93 -4.17
C ALA A 124 10.48 -7.54 -2.72
N PRO A 125 11.23 -6.62 -2.09
CA PRO A 125 10.95 -6.18 -0.72
C PRO A 125 9.59 -5.48 -0.63
N VAL A 126 8.93 -5.65 0.52
CA VAL A 126 7.70 -4.93 0.87
C VAL A 126 8.09 -3.74 1.72
N LYS A 127 7.80 -2.54 1.23
CA LYS A 127 8.03 -1.30 1.95
C LYS A 127 6.88 -1.05 2.92
N VAL A 128 7.20 -0.65 4.15
CA VAL A 128 6.22 -0.26 5.17
C VAL A 128 6.38 1.22 5.48
N GLN A 129 5.29 1.97 5.42
CA GLN A 129 5.27 3.38 5.77
C GLN A 129 4.16 3.70 6.76
N TYR A 130 4.42 4.70 7.60
CA TYR A 130 3.55 5.16 8.66
C TYR A 130 3.25 6.63 8.41
N ILE A 131 1.99 6.96 8.10
CA ILE A 131 1.59 8.31 7.70
C ILE A 131 0.50 8.87 8.60
N ASP A 132 0.49 10.18 8.75
CA ASP A 132 -0.65 10.91 9.29
C ASP A 132 -1.74 11.00 8.19
N ASP A 133 -2.93 10.49 8.48
CA ASP A 133 -4.07 10.38 7.55
C ASP A 133 -4.55 11.75 7.05
N ASP A 134 -4.45 12.78 7.90
CA ASP A 134 -4.94 14.13 7.57
C ASP A 134 -3.94 14.89 6.67
N THR A 135 -2.64 14.75 6.93
CA THR A 135 -1.56 15.54 6.30
C THR A 135 -0.76 14.76 5.26
N GLN A 136 -0.93 13.44 5.19
CA GLN A 136 -0.20 12.50 4.32
C GLN A 136 1.32 12.53 4.54
N LYS A 137 1.78 13.03 5.69
CA LYS A 137 3.19 13.13 6.04
C LYS A 137 3.65 11.86 6.77
N GLU A 138 4.86 11.42 6.49
CA GLU A 138 5.53 10.37 7.26
C GLU A 138 5.74 10.79 8.72
N ILE A 139 5.36 9.90 9.65
CA ILE A 139 5.42 10.13 11.10
C ILE A 139 6.32 9.15 11.84
N SER A 140 6.86 8.14 11.14
CA SER A 140 7.83 7.18 11.67
C SER A 140 8.68 6.63 10.52
N GLN A 141 9.90 6.19 10.84
CA GLN A 141 10.85 5.67 9.86
C GLN A 141 10.25 4.48 9.08
N GLN A 142 10.38 4.55 7.75
CA GLN A 142 10.04 3.46 6.84
C GLN A 142 10.84 2.18 7.12
N GLU A 143 10.22 1.04 6.84
CA GLU A 143 10.83 -0.28 6.96
C GLU A 143 10.73 -1.05 5.66
N GLU A 144 11.53 -2.10 5.55
CA GLU A 144 11.44 -3.08 4.47
C GLU A 144 11.34 -4.48 5.06
N ILE A 145 10.38 -5.25 4.56
CA ILE A 145 10.20 -6.66 4.91
C ILE A 145 10.61 -7.49 3.70
N LEU A 146 11.67 -8.28 3.85
CA LEU A 146 12.10 -9.25 2.86
C LEU A 146 12.81 -10.41 3.55
N ASP A 147 12.18 -11.58 3.56
CA ASP A 147 12.86 -12.79 4.02
C ASP A 147 13.99 -13.16 3.06
N LYS A 148 15.12 -13.62 3.61
CA LYS A 148 16.39 -13.84 2.88
C LYS A 148 16.25 -14.68 1.60
N ASN A 149 15.32 -15.64 1.59
CA ASN A 149 15.09 -16.55 0.49
C ASN A 149 13.66 -16.45 -0.07
N ALA A 150 12.95 -15.35 0.21
CA ALA A 150 11.60 -15.16 -0.26
C ALA A 150 11.54 -15.23 -1.79
N ILE A 151 10.58 -16.01 -2.28
CA ILE A 151 10.23 -16.12 -3.69
C ILE A 151 8.80 -15.61 -3.91
N PHE A 152 8.44 -15.42 -5.17
CA PHE A 152 7.08 -15.06 -5.55
C PHE A 152 6.07 -16.01 -4.91
N GLY A 153 5.05 -15.45 -4.28
CA GLY A 153 3.97 -16.20 -3.64
C GLY A 153 4.20 -16.55 -2.17
N ASP A 154 5.40 -16.36 -1.62
CA ASP A 154 5.64 -16.55 -0.19
C ASP A 154 4.85 -15.54 0.65
N LEU A 155 4.39 -15.94 1.84
CA LEU A 155 3.62 -15.10 2.74
C LEU A 155 4.52 -14.09 3.48
N PHE A 156 4.00 -12.90 3.73
CA PHE A 156 4.54 -11.96 4.71
C PHE A 156 3.43 -11.42 5.61
N GLU A 157 3.84 -10.96 6.79
CA GLU A 157 2.98 -10.23 7.74
C GLU A 157 3.73 -8.99 8.25
N SER A 158 2.97 -7.92 8.46
CA SER A 158 3.43 -6.71 9.14
C SER A 158 2.41 -6.36 10.22
N HIS A 159 2.88 -5.74 11.30
CA HIS A 159 2.03 -5.25 12.39
C HIS A 159 2.15 -3.74 12.54
N THR A 160 1.08 -3.10 13.00
CA THR A 160 1.10 -1.68 13.39
C THR A 160 2.10 -1.43 14.52
N LYS A 161 2.66 -0.22 14.56
CA LYS A 161 3.45 0.27 15.69
C LYS A 161 2.65 1.19 16.59
N ASP A 162 3.01 1.19 17.87
CA ASP A 162 2.64 2.28 18.78
C ASP A 162 3.53 3.49 18.47
N ILE A 163 2.91 4.61 18.10
CA ILE A 163 3.60 5.84 17.70
C ILE A 163 3.16 6.94 18.66
N PRO A 164 4.08 7.49 19.49
CA PRO A 164 3.73 8.50 20.49
C PRO A 164 2.97 9.70 19.91
N GLY A 165 1.80 10.01 20.49
CA GLY A 165 0.94 11.12 20.06
C GLY A 165 0.06 10.81 18.84
N TYR A 166 0.02 9.57 18.39
CA TYR A 166 -0.81 9.10 17.28
C TYR A 166 -1.62 7.87 17.65
N ILE A 167 -2.75 7.70 16.98
CA ILE A 167 -3.67 6.59 17.15
C ILE A 167 -3.78 5.90 15.80
N PHE A 168 -3.64 4.58 15.79
CA PHE A 168 -3.85 3.79 14.58
C PHE A 168 -5.29 3.96 14.06
N GLY A 169 -5.40 4.23 12.76
CA GLY A 169 -6.67 4.33 12.04
C GLY A 169 -6.94 3.10 11.17
N SER A 170 -6.14 2.92 10.12
CA SER A 170 -6.30 1.85 9.14
C SER A 170 -4.97 1.44 8.52
N GLY A 171 -4.93 0.27 7.89
CA GLY A 171 -3.80 -0.19 7.10
C GLY A 171 -4.24 -0.67 5.72
N ASP A 172 -3.39 -0.47 4.72
CA ASP A 172 -3.60 -0.99 3.38
C ASP A 172 -2.34 -1.64 2.80
N LEU A 173 -2.56 -2.60 1.89
CA LEU A 173 -1.54 -3.18 1.02
C LEU A 173 -1.81 -2.72 -0.40
N ASN A 174 -0.89 -1.94 -0.97
CA ASN A 174 -1.00 -1.35 -2.30
C ASN A 174 -2.33 -0.59 -2.51
N GLY A 175 -2.80 0.13 -1.48
CA GLY A 175 -4.05 0.87 -1.50
C GLY A 175 -5.31 0.04 -1.23
N GLN A 176 -5.19 -1.27 -1.01
CA GLN A 176 -6.31 -2.12 -0.61
C GLN A 176 -6.33 -2.27 0.92
N THR A 177 -7.33 -1.67 1.56
CA THR A 177 -7.51 -1.72 3.01
C THR A 177 -7.71 -3.15 3.49
N GLN A 178 -7.04 -3.51 4.58
CA GLN A 178 -7.30 -4.74 5.33
C GLN A 178 -7.77 -4.40 6.75
N GLU A 179 -8.64 -5.24 7.30
CA GLU A 179 -9.13 -5.06 8.66
C GLU A 179 -8.11 -5.54 9.70
N GLY A 180 -8.04 -4.83 10.83
CA GLY A 180 -7.20 -5.18 11.97
C GLY A 180 -5.87 -4.43 12.02
N ASN A 181 -5.00 -4.88 12.92
CA ASN A 181 -3.72 -4.24 13.24
C ASN A 181 -2.53 -4.99 12.60
N SER A 182 -2.82 -5.91 11.68
CA SER A 182 -1.84 -6.64 10.89
C SER A 182 -2.22 -6.54 9.42
N ILE A 183 -1.20 -6.47 8.56
CA ILE A 183 -1.35 -6.59 7.12
C ILE A 183 -0.65 -7.86 6.68
N VAL A 184 -1.38 -8.74 5.99
CA VAL A 184 -0.87 -9.98 5.43
C VAL A 184 -0.93 -9.94 3.92
N GLY A 185 0.03 -10.56 3.26
CA GLY A 185 0.09 -10.62 1.81
C GLY A 185 1.03 -11.70 1.32
N ASN A 186 1.07 -11.86 0.00
CA ASN A 186 2.06 -12.69 -0.66
C ASN A 186 3.08 -11.79 -1.36
N TYR A 187 4.36 -12.14 -1.28
CA TYR A 187 5.41 -11.51 -2.05
C TYR A 187 5.13 -11.61 -3.55
N THR A 188 5.53 -10.58 -4.27
CA THR A 188 5.54 -10.57 -5.73
C THR A 188 6.95 -10.27 -6.21
N ASP A 189 7.17 -10.34 -7.52
CA ASP A 189 8.41 -9.93 -8.17
C ASP A 189 8.49 -8.41 -8.37
N GLN A 190 7.51 -7.66 -7.84
CA GLN A 190 7.45 -6.19 -7.87
C GLN A 190 7.37 -5.64 -6.45
N ALA A 191 7.96 -4.47 -6.22
CA ALA A 191 7.89 -3.83 -4.91
C ALA A 191 6.42 -3.57 -4.51
N GLN A 192 6.10 -3.86 -3.26
CA GLN A 192 4.78 -3.61 -2.68
C GLN A 192 4.92 -2.60 -1.55
N ILE A 193 3.82 -1.92 -1.22
CA ILE A 193 3.78 -0.91 -0.17
C ILE A 193 2.65 -1.23 0.79
N ILE A 194 3.01 -1.35 2.07
CA ILE A 194 2.09 -1.30 3.20
C ILE A 194 2.05 0.12 3.71
N THR A 195 0.85 0.70 3.80
CA THR A 195 0.63 2.02 4.40
C THR A 195 -0.21 1.87 5.66
N TYR A 196 0.34 2.25 6.80
CA TYR A 196 -0.42 2.42 8.02
C TYR A 196 -0.78 3.89 8.21
N HIS A 197 -2.08 4.16 8.33
CA HIS A 197 -2.66 5.48 8.51
C HIS A 197 -2.95 5.72 9.98
N TYR A 198 -2.49 6.86 10.48
CA TYR A 198 -2.64 7.27 11.87
C TYR A 198 -3.30 8.64 11.96
N LYS A 199 -3.96 8.89 13.08
CA LYS A 199 -4.51 10.21 13.42
C LYS A 199 -3.85 10.72 14.67
N LYS A 200 -3.56 12.01 14.70
CA LYS A 200 -3.00 12.65 15.89
C LYS A 200 -3.94 12.49 17.08
N ASP A 201 -3.40 12.08 18.22
CA ASP A 201 -4.16 12.00 19.46
C ASP A 201 -4.52 13.40 19.96
N LYS A 202 -5.83 13.64 20.10
CA LYS A 202 -6.40 14.93 20.55
C LYS A 202 -6.87 14.88 22.00
N THR A 203 -6.50 13.85 22.76
CA THR A 203 -6.82 13.75 24.19
C THR A 203 -6.21 14.91 24.95
N LYS A 204 -7.04 15.65 25.68
CA LYS A 204 -6.63 16.81 26.49
C LYS A 204 -7.44 16.90 27.75
N ILE A 205 -6.82 17.43 28.81
CA ILE A 205 -7.49 17.75 30.08
C ILE A 205 -7.04 19.15 30.49
N ALA A 206 -8.00 20.05 30.68
CA ALA A 206 -7.79 21.39 31.20
C ALA A 206 -8.43 21.48 32.60
N VAL A 207 -7.60 21.92 33.55
CA VAL A 207 -7.99 22.15 34.93
C VAL A 207 -7.46 23.50 35.36
N LYS A 208 -8.10 24.09 36.36
CA LYS A 208 -7.71 25.38 36.93
C LYS A 208 -7.44 25.24 38.41
N ASP A 209 -6.60 26.10 38.95
CA ASP A 209 -6.44 26.27 40.38
C ASP A 209 -7.65 26.96 41.00
N SER A 210 -7.86 26.77 42.30
CA SER A 210 -8.94 27.44 43.04
C SER A 210 -8.49 27.89 44.42
N ILE A 211 -9.19 28.87 44.96
CA ILE A 211 -9.06 29.31 46.34
C ILE A 211 -10.39 29.04 47.03
N VAL A 212 -10.34 28.37 48.18
CA VAL A 212 -11.49 28.17 49.06
C VAL A 212 -11.16 28.70 50.44
N HIS A 213 -12.15 29.17 51.17
CA HIS A 213 -11.97 29.65 52.55
C HIS A 213 -12.37 28.57 53.55
N ILE A 214 -11.81 28.63 54.76
CA ILE A 214 -12.12 27.67 55.81
C ILE A 214 -13.64 27.58 56.05
N GLY A 215 -14.14 26.34 55.96
CA GLY A 215 -15.55 26.00 56.14
C GLY A 215 -16.40 26.01 54.85
N GLU A 216 -15.85 26.43 53.71
CA GLU A 216 -16.53 26.31 52.41
C GLU A 216 -16.55 24.86 51.92
N SER A 217 -17.56 24.51 51.11
CA SER A 217 -17.62 23.22 50.43
C SER A 217 -16.79 23.23 49.15
N TRP A 218 -16.09 22.14 48.88
CA TRP A 218 -15.32 21.95 47.66
C TRP A 218 -15.57 20.56 47.05
N SER A 219 -15.56 20.48 45.73
CA SER A 219 -15.63 19.24 44.96
C SER A 219 -14.62 19.26 43.81
N ALA A 220 -14.15 18.08 43.39
CA ALA A 220 -13.18 17.98 42.29
C ALA A 220 -13.70 18.56 40.96
N SER A 221 -15.02 18.62 40.74
CA SER A 221 -15.59 19.28 39.56
C SER A 221 -15.35 20.79 39.54
N ASP A 222 -15.11 21.44 40.67
CA ASP A 222 -14.94 22.90 40.75
C ASP A 222 -13.66 23.39 40.04
N ASN A 223 -12.66 22.50 39.94
CA ASN A 223 -11.38 22.74 39.29
C ASN A 223 -11.29 22.16 37.87
N PHE A 224 -12.30 21.39 37.42
CA PHE A 224 -12.35 20.87 36.06
C PHE A 224 -12.88 21.94 35.09
N GLU A 225 -12.15 22.20 34.00
CA GLU A 225 -12.60 23.15 32.97
C GLU A 225 -13.17 22.41 31.76
N SER A 226 -12.37 21.53 31.16
CA SER A 226 -12.77 20.76 29.99
C SER A 226 -11.85 19.56 29.80
N ALA A 227 -12.33 18.59 29.03
CA ALA A 227 -11.47 17.55 28.49
C ALA A 227 -12.02 17.10 27.13
N SER A 228 -11.16 16.51 26.32
CA SER A 228 -11.51 15.90 25.05
C SER A 228 -10.93 14.50 24.95
N ASP A 229 -11.61 13.63 24.22
CA ASP A 229 -11.12 12.30 23.92
C ASP A 229 -10.08 12.29 22.80
N LYS A 230 -9.70 11.08 22.40
CA LYS A 230 -8.70 10.78 21.38
C LYS A 230 -9.03 11.36 20.00
N ASN A 231 -10.32 11.55 19.69
CA ASN A 231 -10.80 12.17 18.45
C ASN A 231 -10.95 13.70 18.59
N GLY A 232 -10.88 14.21 19.82
CA GLY A 232 -11.11 15.61 20.14
C GLY A 232 -12.54 15.91 20.58
N ASP A 233 -13.38 14.88 20.77
CA ASP A 233 -14.76 15.06 21.19
C ASP A 233 -14.81 15.43 22.67
N PRO A 234 -15.62 16.44 23.08
CA PRO A 234 -15.70 16.86 24.48
C PRO A 234 -16.19 15.74 25.38
N ILE A 235 -15.52 15.55 26.52
CA ILE A 235 -15.92 14.60 27.55
C ILE A 235 -16.33 15.32 28.84
N LYS A 236 -17.31 14.74 29.53
CA LYS A 236 -17.83 15.29 30.78
C LYS A 236 -16.98 14.87 31.97
N PHE A 237 -17.03 15.65 33.04
CA PHE A 237 -16.29 15.39 34.29
C PHE A 237 -16.53 13.99 34.86
N GLN A 238 -17.73 13.41 34.70
CA GLN A 238 -18.05 12.08 35.23
C GLN A 238 -17.17 10.95 34.65
N SER A 239 -16.56 11.18 33.49
CA SER A 239 -15.61 10.23 32.87
C SER A 239 -14.16 10.44 33.32
N ILE A 240 -13.89 11.51 34.09
CA ILE A 240 -12.55 11.87 34.55
C ILE A 240 -12.25 11.21 35.89
N GLN A 241 -11.09 10.59 36.00
CA GLN A 241 -10.58 10.12 37.27
C GLN A 241 -9.87 11.27 37.99
N ALA A 242 -10.44 11.75 39.09
CA ALA A 242 -9.83 12.73 39.97
C ALA A 242 -9.32 12.06 41.26
N ILE A 243 -8.04 12.23 41.57
CA ILE A 243 -7.36 11.66 42.74
C ILE A 243 -6.82 12.79 43.60
N GLY A 244 -7.17 12.75 44.89
CA GLY A 244 -6.74 13.72 45.90
C GLY A 244 -7.90 14.11 46.82
N THR A 245 -7.57 14.76 47.93
CA THR A 245 -8.55 15.23 48.92
C THR A 245 -8.16 16.62 49.39
N VAL A 246 -9.16 17.48 49.59
CA VAL A 246 -8.97 18.83 50.15
C VAL A 246 -9.53 18.85 51.57
N ASP A 247 -8.69 19.21 52.55
CA ASP A 247 -9.16 19.50 53.91
C ASP A 247 -9.52 20.98 54.03
N VAL A 248 -10.82 21.27 53.87
CA VAL A 248 -11.37 22.64 53.94
C VAL A 248 -11.41 23.23 55.36
N THR A 249 -10.90 22.50 56.36
CA THR A 249 -10.77 22.99 57.74
C THR A 249 -9.37 23.50 58.06
N LYS A 250 -8.41 23.26 57.16
CA LYS A 250 -7.00 23.54 57.40
C LYS A 250 -6.40 24.30 56.21
N GLU A 251 -5.76 25.44 56.51
CA GLU A 251 -5.00 26.17 55.50
C GLU A 251 -3.93 25.29 54.87
N GLY A 252 -3.77 25.42 53.55
CA GLY A 252 -2.82 24.62 52.80
C GLY A 252 -3.06 24.66 51.30
N ILE A 253 -2.16 24.04 50.56
CA ILE A 253 -2.29 23.82 49.12
C ILE A 253 -2.46 22.32 48.90
N TYR A 254 -3.57 21.92 48.32
CA TYR A 254 -3.96 20.53 48.11
C TYR A 254 -3.93 20.22 46.61
N PRO A 255 -3.03 19.34 46.13
CA PRO A 255 -2.97 18.95 44.73
C PRO A 255 -4.03 17.89 44.41
N ILE A 256 -4.73 18.08 43.29
CA ILE A 256 -5.73 17.13 42.77
C ILE A 256 -5.30 16.73 41.36
N GLU A 257 -5.00 15.45 41.17
CA GLU A 257 -4.60 14.88 39.87
C GLU A 257 -5.84 14.41 39.11
N TYR A 258 -6.00 14.92 37.89
CA TYR A 258 -7.06 14.54 36.95
C TYR A 258 -6.44 13.70 35.85
N SER A 259 -7.06 12.57 35.53
CA SER A 259 -6.57 11.67 34.50
C SER A 259 -7.69 11.10 33.62
N TYR A 260 -7.37 10.97 32.34
CA TYR A 260 -8.23 10.39 31.31
C TYR A 260 -7.39 9.99 30.11
N GLY A 261 -7.61 8.77 29.57
CA GLY A 261 -6.91 8.31 28.36
C GLY A 261 -5.38 8.36 28.45
N GLY A 262 -4.81 8.16 29.64
CA GLY A 262 -3.36 8.26 29.89
C GLY A 262 -2.82 9.69 30.05
N VAL A 263 -3.60 10.72 29.69
CA VAL A 263 -3.26 12.12 29.95
C VAL A 263 -3.52 12.46 31.41
N LYS A 264 -2.63 13.23 32.03
CA LYS A 264 -2.73 13.72 33.40
C LYS A 264 -2.60 15.23 33.47
N SER A 265 -3.33 15.86 34.39
CA SER A 265 -3.22 17.27 34.71
C SER A 265 -3.48 17.50 36.20
N THR A 266 -2.83 18.48 36.80
CA THR A 266 -2.92 18.72 38.25
C THR A 266 -3.43 20.13 38.53
N ALA A 267 -4.49 20.23 39.33
CA ALA A 267 -4.96 21.49 39.88
C ALA A 267 -4.54 21.64 41.34
N TYR A 268 -4.30 22.88 41.77
CA TYR A 268 -3.98 23.21 43.16
C TYR A 268 -5.14 23.97 43.82
N VAL A 269 -5.63 23.43 44.93
CA VAL A 269 -6.67 24.06 45.74
C VAL A 269 -6.01 24.70 46.95
N THR A 270 -6.08 26.03 47.04
CA THR A 270 -5.53 26.80 48.16
C THR A 270 -6.63 27.09 49.18
N VAL A 271 -6.52 26.51 50.37
CA VAL A 271 -7.41 26.82 51.51
C VAL A 271 -6.82 27.99 52.28
N LYS A 272 -7.59 29.08 52.44
CA LYS A 272 -7.20 30.28 53.21
C LYS A 272 -8.15 30.52 54.39
N GLU A 273 -7.64 31.17 55.43
CA GLU A 273 -8.44 31.61 56.55
C GLU A 273 -9.58 32.52 56.10
N ASN A 274 -10.75 32.26 56.68
CA ASN A 274 -11.87 33.15 56.53
C ASN A 274 -11.57 34.38 57.38
N LYS A 275 -11.25 35.52 56.75
CA LYS A 275 -11.11 36.80 57.46
C LYS A 275 -12.49 37.21 57.97
N LYS A 276 -12.90 36.64 59.09
CA LYS A 276 -14.08 37.07 59.84
C LYS A 276 -13.91 38.57 60.07
N SER A 277 -14.85 39.35 59.53
CA SER A 277 -14.95 40.78 59.73
C SER A 277 -14.57 41.11 61.17
N LEU A 278 -13.51 41.89 61.37
CA LEU A 278 -13.24 42.50 62.66
C LEU A 278 -14.57 43.15 63.12
N PRO A 279 -15.06 42.88 64.34
CA PRO A 279 -16.17 43.67 64.85
C PRO A 279 -15.72 45.13 64.79
N ALA A 280 -16.54 45.98 64.16
CA ALA A 280 -16.31 47.42 64.18
C ALA A 280 -16.05 47.84 65.65
N PRO A 281 -14.99 48.62 65.94
CA PRO A 281 -14.85 49.20 67.26
C PRO A 281 -16.11 50.00 67.56
N ALA A 282 -16.72 49.75 68.70
CA ALA A 282 -17.81 50.59 69.19
C ALA A 282 -17.33 52.05 69.23
N LEU A 283 -18.19 52.96 68.74
CA LEU A 283 -18.01 54.40 68.76
C LEU A 283 -17.64 54.87 70.16
N ASP A 284 -16.58 55.69 70.27
CA ASP A 284 -16.53 56.73 71.28
C ASP A 284 -16.64 58.08 70.56
N LYS A 285 -17.75 58.78 70.83
CA LYS A 285 -17.93 60.18 70.53
C LYS A 285 -17.43 60.91 71.76
N ASP A 286 -16.29 61.56 71.68
CA ASP A 286 -16.02 62.80 72.39
C ASP A 286 -14.79 63.50 71.76
N GLU A 287 -14.92 64.81 71.62
CA GLU A 287 -14.00 65.75 70.95
C GLU A 287 -12.64 65.83 71.65
N GLU A 288 -11.56 66.04 70.89
CA GLU A 288 -10.86 67.34 70.93
C GLU A 288 -9.78 67.45 69.85
N ALA A 289 -9.71 68.65 69.26
CA ALA A 289 -8.75 69.04 68.25
C ALA A 289 -7.37 69.32 68.88
N PHE A 290 -6.30 68.87 68.22
CA PHE A 290 -4.98 69.48 68.40
C PHE A 290 -4.24 69.63 67.08
N LYS A 291 -3.75 70.84 66.85
CA LYS A 291 -3.04 71.32 65.65
C LYS A 291 -1.54 71.02 65.72
N ASP A 292 -0.95 70.99 64.51
CA ASP A 292 0.43 71.30 64.12
C ASP A 292 1.60 70.59 64.83
N ASN A 293 2.38 69.78 64.08
CA ASN A 293 3.64 70.26 63.48
C ASN A 293 4.46 69.14 62.81
N LYS A 294 4.80 69.39 61.55
CA LYS A 294 6.18 69.45 61.02
C LYS A 294 7.15 68.34 61.48
N PHE A 295 7.38 67.35 60.62
CA PHE A 295 8.72 66.81 60.41
C PHE A 295 9.05 66.73 58.92
N THR A 296 9.72 67.77 58.46
CA THR A 296 10.49 67.79 57.22
C THR A 296 11.73 66.93 57.40
N LYS A 297 11.94 65.92 56.54
CA LYS A 297 13.31 65.53 56.17
C LYS A 297 13.44 65.43 54.66
N LYS A 298 14.11 66.47 54.18
CA LYS A 298 14.66 66.73 52.86
C LYS A 298 15.78 65.72 52.60
N VAL A 299 15.69 64.96 51.51
CA VAL A 299 16.88 64.48 50.79
C VAL A 299 16.74 64.97 49.35
N THR A 300 17.63 65.90 49.04
CA THR A 300 18.04 66.48 47.76
C THR A 300 18.42 65.40 46.75
N ASN A 301 17.83 65.44 45.55
CA ASN A 301 18.40 65.93 44.26
C ASN A 301 19.61 65.09 43.79
N ILE A 302 19.65 64.50 42.60
CA ILE A 302 19.61 65.10 41.25
C ILE A 302 19.46 63.90 40.27
N ASP A 303 18.39 63.84 39.46
CA ASP A 303 18.33 64.23 38.03
C ASP A 303 18.62 63.00 37.12
N ASP A 304 17.97 62.71 36.01
CA ASP A 304 16.97 63.44 35.24
C ASP A 304 16.20 62.49 34.30
N ASN A 305 15.03 63.00 33.88
CA ASN A 305 14.31 62.75 32.63
C ASN A 305 13.72 61.35 32.34
N LYS A 306 12.42 61.20 32.01
CA LYS A 306 11.51 62.16 31.36
C LYS A 306 10.03 61.78 31.60
N SER A 307 9.28 62.74 32.15
CA SER A 307 7.81 62.88 32.15
C SER A 307 7.26 62.84 30.71
N ALA A 308 6.00 62.52 30.41
CA ALA A 308 4.74 62.95 31.01
C ALA A 308 3.64 62.06 30.36
N VAL A 309 2.73 61.43 31.11
CA VAL A 309 1.42 61.96 31.58
C VAL A 309 0.47 62.17 30.37
N THR A 310 -0.75 61.62 30.30
CA THR A 310 -1.85 61.78 31.26
C THR A 310 -3.01 60.81 31.02
N SER A 311 -3.72 60.58 32.12
CA SER A 311 -4.98 59.90 32.39
C SER A 311 -6.19 60.22 31.50
N THR A 312 -7.11 59.24 31.41
CA THR A 312 -8.55 59.53 31.63
C THR A 312 -9.30 58.36 32.26
N LYS A 313 -10.13 58.72 33.25
CA LYS A 313 -11.14 57.90 33.94
C LYS A 313 -12.28 57.51 32.99
N ASN A 314 -12.98 56.41 33.28
CA ASN A 314 -14.47 56.30 33.35
C ASN A 314 -14.85 54.83 33.61
N LYS A 315 -15.37 54.50 34.80
CA LYS A 315 -16.79 54.47 35.24
C LYS A 315 -17.57 53.22 34.76
N LEU A 316 -17.88 52.42 35.77
CA LEU A 316 -18.86 51.33 35.89
C LEU A 316 -20.22 51.67 35.25
N ASN A 317 -20.89 50.68 34.66
CA ASN A 317 -22.35 50.66 34.61
C ASN A 317 -22.91 49.22 34.63
N LEU A 318 -23.92 49.04 35.49
CA LEU A 318 -24.65 47.81 35.76
C LEU A 318 -26.14 48.14 35.62
N ALA A 319 -26.82 47.56 34.63
CA ALA A 319 -28.28 47.43 34.39
C ALA A 319 -28.42 46.83 32.98
N GLU A 320 -29.35 45.97 32.58
CA GLU A 320 -30.66 45.57 33.11
C GLU A 320 -31.08 44.30 32.32
N HIS A 321 -31.97 43.48 32.88
CA HIS A 321 -32.61 42.37 32.18
C HIS A 321 -33.54 42.85 31.06
N SER A 322 -33.56 42.16 29.91
CA SER A 322 -34.76 42.05 29.08
C SER A 322 -34.79 40.72 28.30
N ILE A 323 -35.93 40.07 28.42
CA ILE A 323 -36.39 38.85 27.75
C ILE A 323 -36.51 39.09 26.24
N PHE A 324 -36.10 38.14 25.39
CA PHE A 324 -36.65 37.99 24.04
C PHE A 324 -36.74 36.51 23.58
N ASP A 325 -37.88 36.26 22.94
CA ASP A 325 -38.55 35.03 22.53
C ASP A 325 -37.73 33.95 21.79
N VAL A 326 -37.88 32.69 22.22
CA VAL A 326 -37.64 31.52 21.36
C VAL A 326 -38.96 31.14 20.68
N LYS A 327 -39.12 31.56 19.43
CA LYS A 327 -40.12 30.98 18.53
C LYS A 327 -39.64 29.61 18.05
N MET A 328 -40.29 28.55 18.53
CA MET A 328 -40.26 27.23 17.88
C MET A 328 -40.86 27.34 16.47
N GLN A 329 -40.11 26.87 15.46
CA GLN A 329 -40.69 26.40 14.20
C GLN A 329 -40.17 25.00 13.90
N SER A 330 -41.06 24.02 14.04
CA SER A 330 -40.95 22.72 13.42
C SER A 330 -41.21 22.85 11.91
N LYS A 331 -40.25 22.46 11.08
CA LYS A 331 -40.52 22.08 9.69
C LYS A 331 -39.86 20.75 9.39
N TYR A 332 -40.73 19.75 9.24
CA TYR A 332 -40.50 18.52 8.51
C TYR A 332 -40.08 18.88 7.08
N ASN A 333 -39.04 18.23 6.53
CA ASN A 333 -38.96 17.98 5.10
C ASN A 333 -38.15 16.72 4.79
N GLN A 334 -38.78 15.89 3.97
CA GLN A 334 -38.43 14.54 3.56
C GLN A 334 -37.07 14.50 2.87
N SER A 335 -36.21 13.54 3.23
CA SER A 335 -35.12 13.11 2.37
C SER A 335 -35.66 12.16 1.32
N THR A 336 -35.66 12.63 0.08
CA THR A 336 -35.89 11.84 -1.12
C THR A 336 -34.80 10.78 -1.27
N VAL A 337 -35.21 9.53 -1.43
CA VAL A 337 -34.33 8.41 -1.80
C VAL A 337 -33.76 8.69 -3.19
N LYS A 338 -32.45 9.00 -3.27
CA LYS A 338 -31.72 8.90 -4.53
C LYS A 338 -31.60 7.42 -4.89
N LYS A 339 -32.32 6.99 -5.94
CA LYS A 339 -32.03 5.74 -6.63
C LYS A 339 -30.60 5.81 -7.18
N THR A 340 -29.71 4.99 -6.65
CA THR A 340 -28.42 4.68 -7.25
C THR A 340 -28.64 4.01 -8.61
N LYS A 341 -28.10 4.60 -9.68
CA LYS A 341 -27.93 3.91 -10.96
C LYS A 341 -26.91 2.79 -10.75
N LEU A 342 -27.26 1.58 -11.21
CA LEU A 342 -26.35 0.44 -11.30
C LEU A 342 -25.13 0.81 -12.15
N PRO A 343 -23.93 0.30 -11.83
CA PRO A 343 -22.75 0.52 -12.66
C PRO A 343 -22.97 -0.11 -14.03
N LYS A 344 -22.67 0.65 -15.09
CA LYS A 344 -22.53 0.09 -16.43
C LYS A 344 -21.13 -0.52 -16.52
N THR A 345 -21.04 -1.82 -16.73
CA THR A 345 -19.80 -2.48 -17.19
C THR A 345 -19.51 -2.01 -18.61
N GLY A 346 -18.42 -1.27 -18.75
CA GLY A 346 -17.87 -0.84 -20.03
C GLY A 346 -16.40 -0.52 -19.84
N GLU A 347 -15.56 -1.15 -20.66
CA GLU A 347 -14.11 -1.01 -20.73
C GLU A 347 -13.66 0.46 -20.71
N GLU A 348 -12.83 0.82 -19.73
CA GLU A 348 -11.98 2.01 -19.82
C GLU A 348 -10.85 1.67 -20.81
N MET A 349 -11.03 2.02 -22.08
CA MET A 349 -9.97 1.87 -23.09
C MET A 349 -8.75 2.71 -22.69
N ASN A 350 -7.69 2.01 -22.29
CA ASN A 350 -6.41 2.62 -21.97
C ASN A 350 -5.79 3.22 -23.24
N LYS A 351 -5.88 4.54 -23.41
CA LYS A 351 -5.37 5.28 -24.59
C LYS A 351 -3.87 5.07 -24.84
N VAL A 352 -3.12 4.65 -23.83
CA VAL A 352 -1.69 4.31 -23.96
C VAL A 352 -1.48 3.02 -24.77
N ALA A 353 -2.35 2.02 -24.62
CA ALA A 353 -2.24 0.74 -25.33
C ALA A 353 -2.46 0.87 -26.85
N ILE A 354 -3.32 1.81 -27.28
CA ILE A 354 -3.58 2.06 -28.71
C ILE A 354 -2.36 2.70 -29.40
N VAL A 355 -1.60 3.54 -28.69
CA VAL A 355 -0.41 4.21 -29.26
C VAL A 355 0.74 3.21 -29.44
N PHE A 356 0.95 2.29 -28.49
CA PHE A 356 1.95 1.23 -28.65
C PHE A 356 1.59 0.22 -29.75
N GLY A 357 0.31 -0.12 -29.90
CA GLY A 357 -0.16 -1.00 -30.97
C GLY A 357 0.11 -0.44 -32.37
N LEU A 358 -0.13 0.86 -32.59
CA LEU A 358 0.15 1.50 -33.88
C LEU A 358 1.66 1.57 -34.20
N LEU A 359 2.52 1.75 -33.19
CA LEU A 359 3.97 1.78 -33.37
C LEU A 359 4.53 0.42 -33.80
N LEU A 360 4.00 -0.69 -33.27
CA LEU A 360 4.41 -2.04 -33.65
C LEU A 360 3.98 -2.41 -35.08
N VAL A 361 2.82 -1.94 -35.54
CA VAL A 361 2.36 -2.14 -36.93
C VAL A 361 3.25 -1.37 -37.92
N ILE A 362 3.70 -0.17 -37.56
CA ILE A 362 4.60 0.62 -38.40
C ILE A 362 5.99 -0.03 -38.50
N ILE A 363 6.53 -0.55 -37.40
CA ILE A 363 7.84 -1.23 -37.38
C ILE A 363 7.80 -2.53 -38.21
N SER A 364 6.71 -3.28 -38.17
CA SER A 364 6.55 -4.50 -38.95
C SER A 364 6.37 -4.23 -40.45
N LEU A 365 5.68 -3.15 -40.84
CA LEU A 365 5.61 -2.70 -42.23
C LEU A 365 6.96 -2.21 -42.76
N ILE A 366 7.75 -1.48 -41.95
CA ILE A 366 9.12 -1.08 -42.32
C ILE A 366 10.02 -2.31 -42.49
N SER A 367 9.90 -3.30 -41.61
CA SER A 367 10.69 -4.53 -41.68
C SER A 367 10.39 -5.35 -42.95
N LEU A 368 9.11 -5.43 -43.35
CA LEU A 368 8.71 -6.07 -44.61
C LEU A 368 9.21 -5.30 -45.84
N TYR A 369 9.21 -3.97 -45.79
CA TYR A 369 9.71 -3.13 -46.88
C TYR A 369 11.22 -3.29 -47.08
N VAL A 370 12.01 -3.29 -46.00
CA VAL A 370 13.47 -3.52 -46.05
C VAL A 370 13.79 -4.92 -46.59
N ARG A 371 13.01 -5.95 -46.20
CA ARG A 371 13.16 -7.31 -46.72
C ARG A 371 12.87 -7.44 -48.22
N LYS A 372 11.99 -6.58 -48.75
CA LYS A 372 11.62 -6.56 -50.18
C LYS A 372 12.65 -5.79 -51.03
N CYS A 373 13.24 -4.71 -50.51
CA CYS A 373 14.33 -3.98 -51.18
C CYS A 373 15.67 -4.74 -51.16
N SER A 374 15.89 -5.63 -50.19
CA SER A 374 17.09 -6.49 -50.13
C SER A 374 17.11 -7.63 -51.16
N LYS A 375 16.00 -7.88 -51.87
CA LYS A 375 15.85 -8.99 -52.83
C LYS A 375 15.63 -8.53 -54.28
N SER A 376 15.90 -7.26 -54.60
CA SER A 376 15.80 -6.75 -55.97
C SER A 376 17.13 -6.31 -56.53
#